data_AF-R6MHJ9-F1
#
_entry.id   AF-R6MHJ9-F1
#
_cell.length_a   1.000
_cell.length_b   1.000
_cell.length_c   1.000
_cell.angle_alpha   90.00
_cell.angle_beta   90.00
_cell.angle_gamma   90.00
#
_symmetry.space_group_name_H-M   'P 1'
#
loop_
_entity.id
_entity.type
_entity.pdbx_description
1 polymer ?
#
loop_
_entity_poly.entity_id
_entity_poly.type
_entity_poly.pdbx_seq_one_letter_code
_entity_poly.pdbx_strand_id
1 'polypeptide(L)'
;MGEKQPEYAGRLLDRDLHLSDFQVPEESSWAGKSLKELDLGKKYDVHVASIIRGKHRVNIPTGDTCIFPNDTLQVIGTDEQLSAFAEVAEKATHTYDDEDFEKHEMKLKQFVVGKNSPFIGYSIAECGIRDKYHCLVVGVESAGEDVLRTPQVHAPFKENDVVWVVGEENDLNKLFTYSY
;
A
#
# COMPACT_ATOMS: atom_id res chain seq x y z
N MET A 1 35.49 50.28 22.42
CA MET A 1 34.06 50.59 22.62
C MET A 1 33.30 49.32 22.36
N GLY A 2 32.70 48.74 23.41
CA GLY A 2 32.00 47.47 23.31
C GLY A 2 30.61 47.69 22.72
N GLU A 3 30.31 47.00 21.63
CA GLU A 3 28.94 46.84 21.17
C GLU A 3 28.19 46.04 22.24
N LYS A 4 27.22 46.68 22.91
CA LYS A 4 26.27 45.97 23.76
C LYS A 4 25.53 44.98 22.88
N GLN A 5 25.71 43.68 23.14
CA GLN A 5 24.82 42.66 22.60
C GLN A 5 23.38 43.05 22.96
N PRO A 6 22.44 42.99 22.01
CA PRO A 6 21.06 43.38 22.26
C PRO A 6 20.44 42.49 23.34
N GLU A 7 19.69 43.07 24.29
CA GLU A 7 19.05 42.36 25.42
C GLU A 7 18.14 41.20 25.00
N TYR A 8 17.66 41.19 23.75
CA TYR A 8 16.85 40.07 23.22
C TYR A 8 17.69 38.81 22.91
N ALA A 9 19.00 38.93 22.70
CA ALA A 9 19.87 37.78 22.44
C ALA A 9 19.98 36.87 23.68
N GLY A 10 19.91 37.45 24.89
CA GLY A 10 19.89 36.70 26.15
C GLY A 10 18.57 35.96 26.41
N ARG A 11 17.44 36.44 25.85
CA ARG A 11 16.13 35.76 25.94
C ARG A 11 15.87 34.75 24.82
N LEU A 12 16.66 34.78 23.73
CA LEU A 12 16.54 33.86 22.60
C LEU A 12 17.18 32.49 22.87
N LEU A 13 18.10 32.41 23.84
CA LEU A 13 18.77 31.18 24.27
C LEU A 13 18.01 30.41 25.37
N ASP A 14 16.86 30.92 25.80
CA ASP A 14 16.06 30.38 26.91
C ASP A 14 14.88 29.51 26.44
N ARG A 15 14.90 29.10 25.16
CA ARG A 15 13.96 28.12 24.61
C ARG A 15 14.75 26.88 24.26
N ASP A 16 14.56 25.82 25.05
CA ASP A 16 15.15 24.50 24.86
C ASP A 16 14.60 23.85 23.58
N LEU A 17 14.99 24.39 22.42
CA LEU A 17 14.65 23.82 21.11
C LEU A 17 15.70 22.78 20.73
N HIS A 18 15.24 21.56 20.54
CA HIS A 18 16.06 20.44 20.10
C HIS A 18 15.68 20.00 18.69
N LEU A 19 16.64 19.36 18.02
CA LEU A 19 16.42 18.66 16.76
C LEU A 19 16.44 17.15 17.05
N SER A 20 15.41 16.43 16.60
CA SER A 20 15.30 14.99 16.77
C SER A 20 14.92 14.30 15.47
N ASP A 21 15.38 13.06 15.32
CA ASP A 21 15.15 12.24 14.13
C ASP A 21 14.00 11.26 14.38
N PHE A 22 13.04 11.22 13.46
CA PHE A 22 11.89 10.32 13.50
C PHE A 22 11.82 9.50 12.22
N GLN A 23 12.01 8.19 12.33
CA GLN A 23 11.84 7.29 11.20
C GLN A 23 10.36 7.09 10.91
N VAL A 24 10.00 7.13 9.63
CA VAL A 24 8.65 6.83 9.13
C VAL A 24 8.63 5.37 8.70
N PRO A 25 7.92 4.49 9.43
CA PRO A 25 7.91 3.07 9.10
C PRO A 25 7.13 2.79 7.81
N GLU A 26 7.32 1.61 7.23
CA GLU A 26 6.76 1.26 5.92
C GLU A 26 5.22 1.32 5.89
N GLU A 27 4.60 0.89 6.98
CA GLU A 27 3.15 0.86 7.17
C GLU A 27 2.62 2.14 7.86
N SER A 28 3.40 3.22 7.83
CA SER A 28 2.97 4.49 8.41
C SER A 28 1.80 5.08 7.64
N SER A 29 0.74 5.45 8.35
CA SER A 29 -0.40 6.22 7.83
C SER A 29 -0.05 7.65 7.37
N TRP A 30 1.20 8.08 7.59
CA TRP A 30 1.76 9.32 7.03
C TRP A 30 2.33 9.13 5.62
N ALA A 31 2.67 7.90 5.24
CA ALA A 31 3.20 7.59 3.92
C ALA A 31 2.23 8.06 2.81
N GLY A 32 2.79 8.76 1.82
CA GLY A 32 2.05 9.32 0.70
C GLY A 32 1.38 10.68 0.97
N LYS A 33 1.26 11.11 2.23
CA LYS A 33 0.68 12.42 2.59
C LYS A 33 1.72 13.52 2.56
N SER A 34 1.30 14.72 2.19
CA SER A 34 2.10 15.95 2.27
C SER A 34 2.16 16.51 3.69
N LEU A 35 3.21 17.29 3.99
CA LEU A 35 3.33 17.99 5.28
C LEU A 35 2.13 18.89 5.58
N LYS A 36 1.54 19.50 4.55
CA LYS A 36 0.34 20.32 4.65
C LYS A 36 -0.91 19.52 5.03
N GLU A 37 -1.08 18.32 4.47
CA GLU A 37 -2.20 17.44 4.82
C GLU A 37 -2.07 16.92 6.26
N LEU A 38 -0.84 16.61 6.67
CA LEU A 38 -0.55 16.14 8.02
C LEU A 38 -0.69 17.25 9.06
N ASP A 39 -0.41 18.50 8.69
CA ASP A 39 -0.54 19.70 9.53
C ASP A 39 0.19 19.56 10.89
N LEU A 40 1.36 18.93 10.86
CA LEU A 40 2.11 18.51 12.05
C LEU A 40 2.48 19.69 12.95
N GLY A 41 2.86 20.82 12.36
CA GLY A 41 3.22 22.01 13.13
C GLY A 41 2.05 22.63 13.85
N LYS A 42 0.85 22.62 13.27
CA LYS A 42 -0.33 23.14 13.97
C LYS A 42 -0.83 22.18 15.05
N LYS A 43 -0.70 20.87 14.82
CA LYS A 43 -1.19 19.83 15.73
C LYS A 43 -0.28 19.61 16.94
N TYR A 44 1.03 19.71 16.73
CA TYR A 44 2.04 19.31 17.71
C TYR A 44 3.07 20.40 18.03
N ASP A 45 2.94 21.58 17.42
CA ASP A 45 3.84 22.73 17.61
C ASP A 45 5.32 22.40 17.28
N VAL A 46 5.52 21.54 16.27
CA VAL A 46 6.83 21.12 15.76
C VAL A 46 7.10 21.57 14.34
N HIS A 47 8.38 21.60 13.94
CA HIS A 47 8.79 21.99 12.59
C HIS A 47 9.65 20.92 11.93
N VAL A 48 9.24 20.43 10.76
CA VAL A 48 10.07 19.51 9.96
C VAL A 48 11.17 20.33 9.27
N ALA A 49 12.40 20.21 9.75
CA ALA A 49 13.56 20.93 9.22
C ALA A 49 14.16 20.25 7.99
N SER A 50 14.17 18.91 7.96
CA SER A 50 14.58 18.17 6.78
C SER A 50 13.98 16.77 6.71
N ILE A 51 13.97 16.22 5.50
CA ILE A 51 13.61 14.82 5.25
C ILE A 51 14.82 14.13 4.62
N ILE A 52 15.29 13.07 5.26
CA ILE A 52 16.37 12.22 4.75
C ILE A 52 15.71 11.01 4.10
N ARG A 53 16.01 10.80 2.81
CA ARG A 53 15.43 9.76 1.98
C ARG A 53 16.54 8.98 1.29
N GLY A 54 16.88 7.83 1.84
CA GLY A 54 18.07 7.07 1.42
C GLY A 54 19.33 7.95 1.51
N LYS A 55 19.96 8.21 0.37
CA LYS A 55 21.17 9.07 0.28
C LYS A 55 20.88 10.54 0.00
N HIS A 56 19.62 10.91 -0.16
CA HIS A 56 19.19 12.26 -0.50
C HIS A 56 18.64 12.96 0.74
N ARG A 57 18.81 14.29 0.79
CA ARG A 57 18.23 15.14 1.83
C ARG A 57 17.43 16.26 1.19
N VAL A 58 16.19 16.41 1.63
CA VAL A 58 15.33 17.55 1.31
C VAL A 58 15.39 18.50 2.50
N ASN A 59 16.16 19.58 2.35
CA ASN A 59 16.27 20.61 3.38
C ASN A 59 15.13 21.61 3.26
N ILE A 60 14.55 22.01 4.38
CA ILE A 60 13.48 23.00 4.47
C ILE A 60 12.33 22.63 3.51
N PRO A 61 11.68 21.47 3.72
CA PRO A 61 10.59 21.02 2.87
C PRO A 61 9.43 22.00 2.89
N THR A 62 8.72 22.11 1.76
CA THR A 62 7.50 22.90 1.66
C THR A 62 6.29 22.09 2.13
N GLY A 63 5.15 22.75 2.36
CA GLY A 63 3.90 22.08 2.72
C GLY A 63 3.48 20.98 1.73
N ASP A 64 3.79 21.13 0.44
CA ASP A 64 3.45 20.14 -0.61
C ASP A 64 4.42 18.95 -0.66
N THR A 65 5.46 18.94 0.18
CA THR A 65 6.42 17.83 0.24
C THR A 65 5.76 16.61 0.86
N CYS A 66 5.69 15.51 0.10
CA CYS A 66 5.20 14.21 0.57
C CYS A 66 6.22 13.45 1.41
N ILE A 67 5.72 12.83 2.48
CA ILE A 67 6.44 11.83 3.27
C ILE A 67 6.30 10.46 2.59
N PHE A 68 7.37 9.69 2.56
CA PHE A 68 7.38 8.31 2.07
C PHE A 68 7.83 7.31 3.13
N PRO A 69 7.51 6.02 2.95
CA PRO A 69 8.12 4.93 3.71
C PRO A 69 9.64 5.08 3.82
N ASN A 70 10.18 4.79 5.00
CA ASN A 70 11.61 4.85 5.32
C ASN A 70 12.24 6.25 5.26
N ASP A 71 11.45 7.31 5.14
CA ASP A 71 11.94 8.66 5.40
C ASP A 71 12.38 8.79 6.86
N THR A 72 13.42 9.58 7.09
CA THR A 72 13.74 10.10 8.43
C THR A 72 13.44 11.59 8.46
N LEU A 73 12.48 11.99 9.29
CA LEU A 73 12.13 13.39 9.51
C LEU A 73 13.04 13.96 10.59
N GLN A 74 13.76 15.02 10.29
CA GLN A 74 14.46 15.81 11.31
C GLN A 74 13.53 16.93 11.77
N VAL A 75 13.08 16.88 13.02
CA VAL A 75 12.01 17.71 13.57
C VAL A 75 12.55 18.58 14.71
N ILE A 76 12.17 19.86 14.70
CA ILE A 76 12.52 20.85 15.72
C ILE A 76 11.33 21.12 16.62
N GLY A 77 11.55 21.13 17.93
CA GLY A 77 10.57 21.48 18.96
C GLY A 77 11.22 21.53 20.35
N THR A 78 10.45 21.86 21.38
CA THR A 78 10.86 21.64 22.77
C THR A 78 10.85 20.16 23.12
N ASP A 79 11.47 19.78 24.22
CA ASP A 79 11.47 18.38 24.68
C ASP A 79 10.05 17.83 24.86
N GLU A 80 9.13 18.64 25.41
CA GLU A 80 7.72 18.24 25.55
C GLU A 80 7.04 18.05 24.20
N GLN A 81 7.27 18.96 23.24
CA GLN A 81 6.70 18.88 21.90
C GLN A 81 7.22 17.67 21.13
N LEU A 82 8.53 17.41 21.21
CA LEU A 82 9.18 16.27 20.56
C LEU A 82 8.73 14.95 21.18
N SER A 83 8.56 14.90 22.51
CA SER A 83 8.02 13.73 23.19
C SER A 83 6.57 13.45 22.77
N ALA A 84 5.72 14.47 22.70
CA ALA A 84 4.34 14.31 22.22
C ALA A 84 4.29 13.88 20.74
N PHE A 85 5.19 14.43 19.91
CA PHE A 85 5.31 14.06 18.51
C PHE A 85 5.76 12.60 18.34
N ALA A 86 6.68 12.11 19.19
CA ALA A 86 7.15 10.73 19.18
C ALA A 86 6.02 9.72 19.35
N GLU A 87 5.12 9.95 20.32
CA GLU A 87 3.98 9.05 20.56
C GLU A 87 3.04 8.95 19.35
N VAL A 88 2.87 10.06 18.61
CA VAL A 88 2.01 10.07 17.42
C VAL A 88 2.71 9.44 16.24
N ALA A 89 4.02 9.68 16.07
CA ALA A 89 4.82 9.03 15.04
C ALA A 89 4.78 7.51 15.19
N GLU A 90 4.86 7.02 16.43
CA GLU A 90 4.71 5.60 16.77
C GLU A 90 3.29 5.10 16.45
N LYS A 91 2.24 5.78 16.92
CA LYS A 91 0.84 5.40 16.62
C LYS A 91 0.47 5.50 15.14
N ALA A 92 1.25 6.22 14.33
CA ALA A 92 1.00 6.33 12.91
C ALA A 92 1.25 5.00 12.17
N THR A 93 1.99 4.05 12.75
CA THR A 93 2.16 2.71 12.19
C THR A 93 0.91 1.88 12.42
N HIS A 94 0.21 1.51 11.35
CA HIS A 94 -0.77 0.44 11.44
C HIS A 94 -0.02 -0.87 11.27
N THR A 95 -0.13 -1.79 12.22
CA THR A 95 0.32 -3.16 12.02
C THR A 95 -0.78 -3.89 11.26
N TYR A 96 -0.52 -4.32 10.03
CA TYR A 96 -1.36 -5.36 9.44
C TYR A 96 -1.14 -6.66 10.24
N ASP A 97 -2.23 -7.38 10.53
CA ASP A 97 -2.15 -8.67 11.22
C ASP A 97 -1.62 -9.72 10.23
N ASP A 98 -0.57 -10.47 10.60
CA ASP A 98 0.06 -11.47 9.75
C ASP A 98 -0.95 -12.53 9.24
N GLU A 99 -2.01 -12.79 10.02
CA GLU A 99 -3.10 -13.71 9.64
C GLU A 99 -3.95 -13.21 8.45
N ASP A 100 -3.92 -11.92 8.13
CA ASP A 100 -4.63 -11.34 6.98
C ASP A 100 -3.82 -11.58 5.70
N PHE A 101 -2.49 -11.48 5.77
CA PHE A 101 -1.60 -11.67 4.62
C PHE A 101 -1.70 -13.08 4.03
N GLU A 102 -1.70 -14.12 4.87
CA GLU A 102 -1.82 -15.52 4.41
C GLU A 102 -3.17 -15.82 3.73
N LYS A 103 -4.26 -15.12 4.12
CA LYS A 103 -5.59 -15.31 3.54
C LYS A 103 -5.69 -14.79 2.10
N HIS A 104 -4.81 -13.87 1.73
CA HIS A 104 -4.74 -13.26 0.39
C HIS A 104 -3.75 -13.97 -0.55
N GLU A 105 -3.37 -15.21 -0.25
CA GLU A 105 -2.54 -16.02 -1.14
C GLU A 105 -3.26 -16.32 -2.48
N MET A 106 -2.58 -15.99 -3.59
CA MET A 106 -3.02 -16.33 -4.94
C MET A 106 -2.80 -17.81 -5.23
N LYS A 107 -3.84 -18.51 -5.64
CA LYS A 107 -3.79 -19.95 -5.94
C LYS A 107 -4.10 -20.21 -7.40
N LEU A 108 -3.35 -21.14 -8.00
CA LEU A 108 -3.64 -21.69 -9.32
C LEU A 108 -4.51 -22.94 -9.15
N LYS A 109 -5.70 -22.94 -9.76
CA LYS A 109 -6.58 -24.10 -9.83
C LYS A 109 -7.09 -24.29 -11.25
N GLN A 110 -7.69 -25.44 -11.52
CA GLN A 110 -8.32 -25.75 -12.80
C GLN A 110 -9.75 -26.27 -12.59
N PHE A 111 -10.60 -26.06 -13.59
CA PHE A 111 -11.91 -26.71 -13.67
C PHE A 111 -12.17 -27.19 -15.09
N VAL A 112 -12.98 -28.24 -15.20
CA VAL A 112 -13.43 -28.77 -16.50
C VAL A 112 -14.78 -28.15 -16.82
N VAL A 113 -14.94 -27.67 -18.05
CA VAL A 113 -16.22 -27.14 -18.54
C VAL A 113 -17.17 -28.30 -18.78
N GLY A 114 -18.03 -28.57 -17.79
CA GLY A 114 -19.06 -29.59 -17.87
C GLY A 114 -20.18 -29.21 -18.85
N LYS A 115 -20.97 -30.21 -19.26
CA LYS A 115 -22.11 -30.03 -20.17
C LYS A 115 -23.17 -29.05 -19.67
N ASN A 116 -23.34 -28.96 -18.35
CA ASN A 116 -24.30 -28.06 -17.70
C ASN A 116 -23.64 -26.79 -17.16
N SER A 117 -22.34 -26.60 -17.42
CA SER A 117 -21.61 -25.43 -16.95
C SER A 117 -22.24 -24.16 -17.54
N PRO A 118 -22.48 -23.11 -16.74
CA PRO A 118 -22.97 -21.82 -17.21
C PRO A 118 -21.94 -21.10 -18.11
N PHE A 119 -20.72 -21.62 -18.18
CA PHE A 119 -19.65 -21.08 -19.00
C PHE A 119 -19.60 -21.71 -20.40
N ILE A 120 -20.28 -22.85 -20.63
CA ILE A 120 -20.25 -23.52 -21.93
C ILE A 120 -20.87 -22.63 -23.03
N GLY A 121 -20.17 -22.52 -24.16
CA GLY A 121 -20.61 -21.69 -25.28
C GLY A 121 -20.39 -20.18 -25.12
N TYR A 122 -19.93 -19.74 -23.95
CA TYR A 122 -19.56 -18.33 -23.69
C TYR A 122 -18.05 -18.17 -23.64
N SER A 123 -17.58 -16.99 -24.06
CA SER A 123 -16.18 -16.61 -24.00
C SER A 123 -15.79 -16.10 -22.61
N ILE A 124 -14.48 -15.98 -22.35
CA ILE A 124 -13.95 -15.44 -21.09
C ILE A 124 -14.55 -14.05 -20.79
N ALA A 125 -14.67 -13.21 -21.82
CA ALA A 125 -15.25 -11.88 -21.70
C ALA A 125 -16.74 -11.89 -21.30
N GLU A 126 -17.51 -12.88 -21.77
CA GLU A 126 -18.95 -12.98 -21.51
C GLU A 126 -19.23 -13.62 -20.15
N CYS A 127 -18.42 -14.60 -19.75
CA CYS A 127 -18.53 -15.28 -18.46
C CYS A 127 -18.33 -14.31 -17.29
N GLY A 128 -17.44 -13.31 -17.45
CA GLY A 128 -17.11 -12.34 -16.41
C GLY A 128 -16.28 -12.95 -15.28
N ILE A 129 -15.40 -13.91 -15.59
CA ILE A 129 -14.55 -14.60 -14.60
C ILE A 129 -13.71 -13.59 -13.79
N ARG A 130 -13.20 -12.54 -14.46
CA ARG A 130 -12.44 -11.47 -13.81
C ARG A 130 -13.29 -10.55 -12.95
N ASP A 131 -14.39 -10.04 -13.50
CA ASP A 131 -15.12 -8.94 -12.85
C ASP A 131 -16.13 -9.46 -11.80
N LYS A 132 -16.72 -10.64 -12.01
CA LYS A 132 -17.71 -11.23 -11.09
C LYS A 132 -17.07 -12.11 -10.02
N TYR A 133 -16.00 -12.81 -10.36
CA TYR A 133 -15.38 -13.80 -9.50
C TYR A 133 -13.96 -13.44 -9.08
N HIS A 134 -13.43 -12.27 -9.46
CA HIS A 134 -12.07 -11.83 -9.13
C HIS A 134 -10.98 -12.86 -9.48
N CYS A 135 -11.23 -13.68 -10.50
CA CYS A 135 -10.32 -14.73 -10.96
C CYS A 135 -9.75 -14.37 -12.34
N LEU A 136 -8.50 -14.73 -12.59
CA LEU A 136 -7.83 -14.56 -13.87
C LEU A 136 -7.73 -15.91 -14.60
N VAL A 137 -8.30 -16.02 -15.79
CA VAL A 137 -8.01 -17.16 -16.67
C VAL A 137 -6.60 -17.01 -17.23
N VAL A 138 -5.75 -18.01 -16.99
CA VAL A 138 -4.33 -18.00 -17.42
C VAL A 138 -4.06 -18.98 -18.56
N GLY A 139 -4.97 -19.92 -18.81
CA GLY A 139 -4.88 -20.82 -19.96
C GLY A 139 -6.08 -21.73 -20.11
N VAL A 140 -6.20 -22.30 -21.31
CA VAL A 140 -7.25 -23.25 -21.66
C VAL A 140 -6.62 -24.41 -22.42
N GLU A 141 -6.87 -25.63 -21.96
CA GLU A 141 -6.63 -26.86 -22.71
C GLU A 141 -7.94 -27.26 -23.37
N SER A 142 -7.94 -27.37 -24.69
CA SER A 142 -9.15 -27.79 -25.39
C SER A 142 -9.38 -29.28 -25.24
N ALA A 143 -10.64 -29.71 -25.25
CA ALA A 143 -11.00 -31.11 -25.11
C ALA A 143 -10.18 -32.04 -26.06
N GLY A 144 -9.46 -33.00 -25.47
CA GLY A 144 -8.64 -33.97 -26.20
C GLY A 144 -7.26 -33.46 -26.64
N GLU A 145 -6.91 -32.21 -26.31
CA GLU A 145 -5.60 -31.63 -26.55
C GLU A 145 -4.91 -31.38 -25.21
N ASP A 146 -3.88 -32.17 -24.90
CA ASP A 146 -3.10 -32.11 -23.65
C ASP A 146 -2.07 -30.95 -23.69
N VAL A 147 -2.51 -29.77 -24.16
CA VAL A 147 -1.68 -28.61 -24.43
C VAL A 147 -2.35 -27.35 -23.91
N LEU A 148 -1.74 -26.75 -22.88
CA LEU A 148 -2.18 -25.47 -22.34
C LEU A 148 -1.93 -24.35 -23.35
N ARG A 149 -3.00 -23.67 -23.77
CA ARG A 149 -2.90 -22.52 -24.68
C ARG A 149 -3.15 -21.21 -23.95
N THR A 150 -2.55 -20.15 -24.50
CA THR A 150 -2.88 -18.77 -24.13
C THR A 150 -4.38 -18.53 -24.29
N PRO A 151 -5.05 -17.99 -23.26
CA PRO A 151 -6.50 -17.83 -23.29
C PRO A 151 -6.92 -16.85 -24.38
N GLN A 152 -7.85 -17.31 -25.23
CA GLN A 152 -8.45 -16.49 -26.28
C GLN A 152 -9.72 -15.84 -25.72
N VAL A 153 -9.65 -14.54 -25.42
CA VAL A 153 -10.68 -13.82 -24.64
C VAL A 153 -12.09 -13.88 -25.24
N HIS A 154 -12.20 -13.99 -26.56
CA HIS A 154 -13.47 -14.05 -27.31
C HIS A 154 -13.81 -15.44 -27.85
N ALA A 155 -12.96 -16.44 -27.63
CA ALA A 155 -13.28 -17.81 -28.01
C ALA A 155 -14.25 -18.41 -26.99
N PRO A 156 -15.36 -19.02 -27.42
CA PRO A 156 -16.29 -19.66 -26.50
C PRO A 156 -15.69 -20.95 -25.95
N PHE A 157 -15.92 -21.22 -24.66
CA PHE A 157 -15.57 -22.49 -24.05
C PHE A 157 -16.40 -23.63 -24.62
N LYS A 158 -15.79 -24.81 -24.72
CA LYS A 158 -16.42 -26.04 -25.19
C LYS A 158 -16.51 -27.08 -24.08
N GLU A 159 -17.41 -28.04 -24.27
CA GLU A 159 -17.53 -29.18 -23.37
C GLU A 159 -16.19 -29.91 -23.25
N ASN A 160 -15.78 -30.19 -22.02
CA ASN A 160 -14.51 -30.82 -21.64
C ASN A 160 -13.24 -29.99 -21.85
N ASP A 161 -13.35 -28.68 -22.12
CA ASP A 161 -12.19 -27.79 -21.99
C ASP A 161 -11.73 -27.76 -20.52
N VAL A 162 -10.41 -27.76 -20.28
CA VAL A 162 -9.83 -27.53 -18.94
C VAL A 162 -9.37 -26.08 -18.86
N VAL A 163 -9.98 -25.32 -17.96
CA VAL A 163 -9.72 -23.90 -17.79
C VAL A 163 -8.89 -23.68 -16.53
N TRP A 164 -7.71 -23.09 -16.71
CA TRP A 164 -6.79 -22.76 -15.64
C TRP A 164 -7.02 -21.33 -15.17
N VAL A 165 -7.20 -21.16 -13.86
CA VAL A 165 -7.54 -19.90 -13.22
C VAL A 165 -6.67 -19.62 -12.01
N VAL A 166 -6.35 -18.34 -11.82
CA VAL A 166 -5.67 -17.83 -10.62
C VAL A 166 -6.62 -16.91 -9.86
N GLY A 167 -6.69 -17.06 -8.55
CA GLY A 167 -7.46 -16.19 -7.66
C GLY A 167 -7.22 -16.52 -6.19
N GLU A 168 -7.80 -15.74 -5.28
CA GLU A 168 -7.81 -16.07 -3.86
C GLU A 168 -8.74 -17.27 -3.58
N GLU A 169 -8.50 -17.98 -2.48
CA GLU A 169 -9.23 -19.21 -2.13
C GLU A 169 -10.76 -19.00 -2.13
N ASN A 170 -11.23 -17.90 -1.51
CA ASN A 170 -12.65 -17.59 -1.41
C ASN A 170 -13.30 -17.31 -2.77
N ASP A 171 -12.56 -16.67 -3.66
CA ASP A 171 -13.03 -16.28 -4.98
C ASP A 171 -13.07 -17.47 -5.95
N LEU A 172 -12.04 -18.32 -5.88
CA LEU A 172 -12.03 -19.61 -6.59
C LEU A 172 -13.18 -20.52 -6.14
N ASN A 173 -13.49 -20.56 -4.84
CA ASN A 173 -14.60 -21.36 -4.33
C ASN A 173 -15.96 -20.86 -4.84
N LYS A 174 -16.16 -19.53 -4.93
CA LYS A 174 -17.35 -18.95 -5.57
C LYS A 174 -17.44 -19.33 -7.05
N LEU A 175 -16.33 -19.24 -7.79
CA LEU A 175 -16.28 -19.62 -9.20
C LEU A 175 -16.69 -21.09 -9.39
N PHE A 176 -16.08 -21.98 -8.61
CA PHE A 176 -16.26 -23.44 -8.75
C PHE A 176 -17.62 -23.95 -8.33
N THR A 177 -18.34 -23.21 -7.48
CA THR A 177 -19.75 -23.52 -7.16
C THR A 177 -20.62 -23.55 -8.42
N TYR A 178 -20.28 -22.76 -9.43
CA TYR A 178 -21.01 -22.66 -10.68
C TYR A 178 -20.35 -23.40 -11.84
N SER A 179 -19.15 -23.94 -11.70
CA SER A 179 -18.38 -24.47 -12.84
C SER A 179 -18.84 -25.84 -13.39
N TYR A 180 -19.65 -26.60 -12.65
CA TYR A 180 -20.01 -28.00 -12.93
C TYR A 180 -21.39 -28.19 -13.55
#